data_AF-A0A8H8DLL8-F1
#
_entry.id   AF-A0A8H8DLL8-F1
#
_cell.length_a   1.000
_cell.length_b   1.000
_cell.length_c   1.000
_cell.angle_alpha   90.00
_cell.angle_beta   90.00
_cell.angle_gamma   90.00
#
_symmetry.space_group_name_H-M   'P 1'
#
loop_
_entity.id
_entity.type
_entity.pdbx_description
1 polymer ?
#
loop_
_entity_poly.entity_id
_entity_poly.type
_entity_poly.pdbx_seq_one_letter_code
_entity_poly.pdbx_strand_id
1 'polypeptide(L)'
;MPREGEEESEDERPLSMNALVICEKPGHGVLVFGVTICDGEVIIQKASYCPSADIAMMKTAEAEWKGRSLYCGPKFLELEEDLQITFREYIEVRGINSTLAAFLDRFIVFGEQKEHIAWLQRVKDYVNAR
;
A
#
# COMPACT_ATOMS: atom_id res chain seq x y z
N MET A 1 -44.54 16.91 -3.30
CA MET A 1 -43.90 15.66 -2.85
C MET A 1 -42.47 15.71 -3.33
N PRO A 2 -41.45 15.80 -2.45
CA PRO A 2 -40.08 15.65 -2.89
C PRO A 2 -39.74 14.15 -3.04
N ARG A 3 -39.02 13.81 -4.12
CA ARG A 3 -38.38 12.49 -4.27
C ARG A 3 -37.38 12.34 -3.13
N GLU A 4 -37.50 11.26 -2.39
CA GLU A 4 -36.42 10.71 -1.57
C GLU A 4 -35.23 10.51 -2.51
N GLY A 5 -34.17 11.30 -2.31
CA GLY A 5 -32.88 11.01 -2.88
C GLY A 5 -32.35 9.79 -2.15
N GLU A 6 -32.16 8.70 -2.89
CA GLU A 6 -31.33 7.59 -2.44
C GLU A 6 -29.96 8.21 -2.09
N GLU A 7 -29.71 8.38 -0.79
CA GLU A 7 -28.35 8.53 -0.29
C GLU A 7 -27.67 7.20 -0.63
N GLU A 8 -26.89 7.17 -1.73
CA GLU A 8 -25.86 6.15 -1.89
C GLU A 8 -25.06 6.18 -0.59
N SER A 9 -25.22 5.17 0.25
CA SER A 9 -24.49 5.06 1.50
C SER A 9 -23.00 5.11 1.16
N GLU A 10 -22.27 6.08 1.71
CA GLU A 10 -20.81 6.21 1.50
C GLU A 10 -20.04 4.92 1.89
N ASP A 11 -20.69 3.99 2.59
CA ASP A 11 -20.26 2.64 2.96
C ASP A 11 -20.11 1.64 1.80
N GLU A 12 -20.61 1.91 0.58
CA GLU A 12 -20.51 0.95 -0.54
C GLU A 12 -19.24 1.08 -1.39
N ARG A 13 -18.38 2.10 -1.15
CA ARG A 13 -17.12 2.20 -1.89
C ARG A 13 -16.12 1.18 -1.37
N PRO A 14 -15.55 0.31 -2.23
CA PRO A 14 -14.54 -0.65 -1.80
C PRO A 14 -13.33 0.11 -1.24
N LEU A 15 -12.86 -0.33 -0.07
CA LEU A 15 -11.65 0.20 0.52
C LEU A 15 -10.48 -0.01 -0.44
N SER A 16 -9.69 1.04 -0.64
CA SER A 16 -8.45 0.95 -1.41
C SER A 16 -7.26 1.25 -0.50
N MET A 17 -6.26 0.37 -0.53
CA MET A 17 -5.03 0.51 0.24
C MET A 17 -3.85 0.59 -0.72
N ASN A 18 -2.99 1.57 -0.51
CA ASN A 18 -1.67 1.59 -1.15
C ASN A 18 -0.64 0.93 -0.24
N ALA A 19 0.19 0.06 -0.82
CA ALA A 19 1.26 -0.62 -0.10
C ALA A 19 2.54 -0.68 -0.94
N LEU A 20 3.67 -0.90 -0.26
CA LEU A 20 4.95 -1.17 -0.88
C LEU A 20 5.35 -2.62 -0.62
N VAL A 21 5.62 -3.36 -1.69
CA VAL A 21 6.20 -4.70 -1.62
C VAL A 21 7.69 -4.57 -1.87
N ILE A 22 8.48 -4.83 -0.84
CA ILE A 22 9.95 -4.71 -0.88
C ILE A 22 10.56 -6.10 -0.91
N CYS A 23 11.22 -6.42 -2.03
CA CYS A 23 11.88 -7.69 -2.27
C CYS A 23 13.40 -7.50 -2.24
N GLU A 24 14.00 -7.73 -1.07
CA GLU A 24 15.46 -7.66 -0.88
C GLU A 24 16.13 -8.98 -1.26
N LYS A 25 17.28 -8.90 -1.93
CA LYS A 25 18.20 -10.01 -2.12
C LYS A 25 19.58 -9.62 -1.59
N PRO A 26 20.16 -10.37 -0.63
CA PRO A 26 21.48 -10.05 -0.08
C PRO A 26 22.53 -9.88 -1.20
N GLY A 27 23.15 -8.70 -1.27
CA GLY A 27 24.17 -8.38 -2.27
C GLY A 27 23.69 -8.07 -3.69
N HIS A 28 22.38 -8.09 -3.96
CA HIS A 28 21.81 -7.93 -5.32
C HIS A 28 20.79 -6.78 -5.44
N GLY A 29 20.71 -5.92 -4.43
CA GLY A 29 19.78 -4.80 -4.38
C GLY A 29 18.35 -5.21 -4.04
N VAL A 30 17.41 -4.32 -4.35
CA VAL A 30 16.02 -4.41 -3.88
C VAL A 30 15.06 -4.06 -5.00
N LEU A 31 14.09 -4.93 -5.24
CA LEU A 31 12.93 -4.61 -6.06
C LEU A 31 11.82 -4.05 -5.19
N VAL A 32 11.24 -2.94 -5.63
CA VAL A 32 10.16 -2.26 -4.93
C VAL A 32 8.96 -2.15 -5.86
N PHE A 33 7.86 -2.77 -5.46
CA PHE A 33 6.57 -2.66 -6.14
C PHE A 33 5.64 -1.74 -5.36
N GLY A 34 5.15 -0.71 -6.03
CA GLY A 34 4.01 0.05 -5.53
C GLY A 34 2.75 -0.68 -5.96
N VAL A 35 1.95 -1.12 -4.97
CA VAL A 35 0.72 -1.86 -5.22
C VAL A 35 -0.48 -1.14 -4.62
N THR A 36 -1.61 -1.26 -5.29
CA THR A 36 -2.92 -0.90 -4.77
C THR A 36 -3.71 -2.18 -4.54
N ILE A 37 -4.25 -2.33 -3.34
CA ILE A 37 -5.16 -3.40 -2.96
C ILE A 37 -6.56 -2.82 -2.98
N CYS A 38 -7.43 -3.41 -3.79
CA CYS A 38 -8.79 -2.93 -3.98
C CYS A 38 -9.64 -4.14 -4.40
N ASP A 39 -10.81 -4.31 -3.76
CA ASP A 39 -11.77 -5.36 -4.08
C ASP A 39 -11.16 -6.78 -4.11
N GLY A 40 -10.34 -7.12 -3.11
CA GLY A 40 -9.68 -8.43 -3.04
C GLY A 40 -8.58 -8.68 -4.08
N GLU A 41 -8.20 -7.68 -4.88
CA GLU A 41 -7.13 -7.78 -5.87
C GLU A 41 -5.87 -7.02 -5.47
N VAL A 42 -4.71 -7.48 -5.94
CA VAL A 42 -3.43 -6.77 -5.83
C VAL A 42 -3.03 -6.24 -7.21
N ILE A 43 -3.01 -4.92 -7.35
CA ILE A 43 -2.72 -4.23 -8.60
C ILE A 43 -1.36 -3.56 -8.52
N ILE A 44 -0.41 -3.97 -9.37
CA ILE A 44 0.90 -3.32 -9.45
C ILE A 44 0.76 -2.00 -10.23
N GLN A 45 1.09 -0.90 -9.57
CA GLN A 45 1.12 0.44 -10.16
C GLN A 45 2.51 0.83 -10.64
N LYS A 46 3.55 0.32 -9.96
CA LYS A 46 4.94 0.69 -10.20
C LYS A 46 5.87 -0.47 -9.86
N ALA A 47 6.90 -0.65 -10.66
CA ALA A 47 8.03 -1.52 -10.36
C ALA A 47 9.33 -0.70 -10.47
N SER A 48 10.17 -0.76 -9.44
CA SER A 48 11.41 0.00 -9.37
C SER A 48 12.52 -0.81 -8.70
N TYR A 49 13.77 -0.41 -8.96
CA TYR A 49 14.94 -1.03 -8.36
C TYR A 49 15.70 -0.02 -7.51
N CYS A 50 16.18 -0.46 -6.35
CA CYS A 50 17.04 0.32 -5.46
C CYS A 50 18.31 -0.48 -5.12
N PRO A 51 19.45 0.20 -4.92
CA PRO A 51 20.71 -0.49 -4.61
C PRO A 51 20.76 -1.04 -3.17
N SER A 52 19.94 -0.54 -2.24
CA SER A 52 19.89 -1.02 -0.85
C SER A 52 18.50 -0.95 -0.22
N ALA A 53 18.28 -1.79 0.79
CA ALA A 53 17.03 -1.85 1.54
C ALA A 53 16.78 -0.59 2.38
N ASP A 54 17.83 0.06 2.88
CA ASP A 54 17.69 1.29 3.65
C ASP A 54 17.12 2.43 2.80
N ILE A 55 17.50 2.51 1.51
CA ILE A 55 16.93 3.47 0.56
C ILE A 55 15.48 3.08 0.23
N ALA A 56 15.22 1.81 -0.07
CA ALA A 56 13.88 1.33 -0.40
C ALA A 56 12.85 1.57 0.74
N MET A 57 13.27 1.40 2.00
CA MET A 57 12.43 1.59 3.19
C MET A 57 12.43 3.03 3.72
N MET A 58 13.22 3.93 3.15
CA MET A 58 13.32 5.34 3.56
C MET A 58 13.56 5.52 5.08
N LYS A 59 14.39 4.66 5.69
CA LYS A 59 14.56 4.63 7.16
C LYS A 59 15.17 5.91 7.74
N THR A 60 15.86 6.70 6.91
CA THR A 60 16.51 7.95 7.31
C THR A 60 16.25 9.05 6.27
N ALA A 61 16.33 10.31 6.69
CA ALA A 61 16.20 11.46 5.79
C ALA A 61 17.23 11.42 4.64
N GLU A 62 18.45 10.94 4.91
CA GLU A 62 19.47 10.76 3.88
C GLU A 62 19.10 9.66 2.87
N ALA A 63 18.57 8.54 3.36
CA ALA A 63 18.13 7.44 2.52
C ALA A 63 16.94 7.85 1.64
N GLU A 64 15.99 8.61 2.21
CA GLU A 64 14.87 9.19 1.47
C GLU A 64 15.36 10.16 0.38
N TRP A 65 16.27 11.08 0.73
CA TRP A 65 16.86 12.02 -0.22
C TRP A 65 17.56 11.32 -1.38
N LYS A 66 18.38 10.30 -1.09
CA LYS A 66 19.04 9.46 -2.09
C LYS A 66 18.02 8.73 -2.97
N GLY A 67 16.95 8.21 -2.37
CA GLY A 67 15.87 7.52 -3.07
C GLY A 67 15.16 8.39 -4.11
N ARG A 68 14.92 9.68 -3.80
CA ARG A 68 14.28 10.62 -4.74
C ARG A 68 15.06 10.86 -6.02
N SER A 69 16.37 10.64 -5.99
CA SER A 69 17.26 10.83 -7.14
C SER A 69 17.38 9.57 -8.02
N LEU A 70 16.81 8.44 -7.58
CA LEU A 70 16.89 7.17 -8.30
C LEU A 70 15.86 7.08 -9.43
N TYR A 71 16.27 6.42 -10.52
CA TYR A 71 15.35 6.09 -11.60
C TYR A 71 14.26 5.16 -11.09
N CYS A 72 13.03 5.62 -11.23
CA CYS A 72 11.84 4.99 -10.68
C CYS A 72 11.25 3.88 -11.56
N GLY A 73 11.94 3.51 -12.65
CA GLY A 73 11.37 2.68 -13.71
C GLY A 73 10.51 3.47 -14.69
N PRO A 74 10.14 2.87 -15.83
CA PRO A 74 9.12 3.42 -16.72
C PRO A 74 7.73 3.29 -16.07
N LYS A 75 6.68 3.81 -16.72
CA LYS A 75 5.32 3.53 -16.25
C LYS A 75 5.07 2.04 -16.39
N PHE A 76 4.47 1.42 -15.37
CA PHE A 76 4.26 -0.04 -15.38
C PHE A 76 3.44 -0.51 -16.59
N LEU A 77 2.40 0.26 -16.96
CA LEU A 77 1.56 -0.01 -18.13
C LEU A 77 2.27 0.13 -19.49
N GLU A 78 3.44 0.79 -19.53
CA GLU A 78 4.26 0.92 -20.74
C GLU A 78 5.26 -0.25 -20.89
N LEU A 79 5.34 -1.15 -19.91
CA LEU A 79 6.13 -2.38 -20.01
C LEU A 79 5.47 -3.36 -20.97
N GLU A 80 6.27 -4.25 -21.56
CA GLU A 80 5.77 -5.39 -22.31
C GLU A 80 4.86 -6.27 -21.43
N GLU A 81 3.77 -6.77 -22.01
CA GLU A 81 2.72 -7.50 -21.29
C GLU A 81 3.27 -8.73 -20.54
N ASP A 82 4.13 -9.51 -21.19
CA ASP A 82 4.79 -10.68 -20.57
C ASP A 82 5.63 -10.30 -19.35
N LEU A 83 6.27 -9.12 -19.36
CA LEU A 83 7.03 -8.63 -18.23
C LEU A 83 6.11 -8.19 -17.08
N GLN A 84 4.97 -7.56 -17.39
CA GLN A 84 3.96 -7.23 -16.39
C GLN A 84 3.41 -8.49 -15.72
N ILE A 85 3.11 -9.53 -16.50
CA ILE A 85 2.67 -10.85 -16.01
C ILE A 85 3.75 -11.46 -15.11
N THR A 86 5.00 -11.49 -15.57
CA THR A 86 6.14 -12.04 -14.80
C THR A 86 6.30 -11.35 -13.45
N PHE A 87 6.12 -10.02 -13.38
CA PHE A 87 6.18 -9.29 -12.11
C PHE A 87 5.02 -9.64 -11.17
N ARG A 88 3.81 -9.82 -11.71
CA ARG A 88 2.64 -10.25 -10.92
C ARG A 88 2.88 -11.64 -10.34
N GLU A 89 3.25 -12.61 -11.18
CA GLU A 89 3.57 -13.97 -10.73
C GLU A 89 4.70 -13.97 -9.69
N TYR A 90 5.73 -13.14 -9.88
CA TYR A 90 6.85 -13.03 -8.96
C TYR A 90 6.43 -12.65 -7.53
N ILE A 91 5.48 -11.72 -7.36
CA ILE A 91 4.99 -11.34 -6.02
C ILE A 91 3.90 -12.29 -5.51
N GLU A 92 3.09 -12.89 -6.39
CA GLU A 92 2.04 -13.83 -6.03
C GLU A 92 2.58 -15.11 -5.41
N VAL A 93 3.64 -15.70 -5.98
CA VAL A 93 4.28 -16.92 -5.42
C VAL A 93 4.94 -16.66 -4.06
N ARG A 94 5.12 -15.38 -3.68
CA ARG A 94 5.62 -14.96 -2.36
C ARG A 94 4.49 -14.63 -1.37
N GLY A 95 3.24 -14.89 -1.75
CA GLY A 95 2.06 -14.71 -0.91
C GLY A 95 1.40 -13.33 -1.05
N ILE A 96 1.86 -12.49 -1.98
CA ILE A 96 1.21 -11.20 -2.26
C ILE A 96 0.16 -11.42 -3.36
N ASN A 97 -1.01 -11.90 -2.94
CA ASN A 97 -2.07 -12.33 -3.85
C ASN A 97 -3.46 -11.98 -3.28
N SER A 98 -4.52 -12.43 -3.93
CA SER A 98 -5.92 -12.17 -3.53
C SER A 98 -6.27 -12.66 -2.13
N THR A 99 -5.62 -13.72 -1.63
CA THR A 99 -5.84 -14.19 -0.25
C THR A 99 -5.34 -13.17 0.76
N LEU A 100 -4.16 -12.57 0.50
CA LEU A 100 -3.64 -11.48 1.32
C LEU A 100 -4.52 -10.23 1.21
N ALA A 101 -4.95 -9.86 0.01
CA ALA A 101 -5.84 -8.73 -0.21
C ALA A 101 -7.14 -8.86 0.60
N ALA A 102 -7.84 -10.00 0.48
CA ALA A 102 -9.06 -10.26 1.24
C ALA A 102 -8.84 -10.28 2.76
N PHE A 103 -7.65 -10.68 3.23
CA PHE A 103 -7.29 -10.56 4.64
C PHE A 103 -7.13 -9.09 5.05
N LEU A 104 -6.42 -8.28 4.24
CA LEU A 104 -6.17 -6.88 4.51
C LEU A 104 -7.46 -6.06 4.53
N ASP A 105 -8.41 -6.32 3.63
CA ASP A 105 -9.71 -5.64 3.61
C ASP A 105 -10.43 -5.75 4.96
N ARG A 106 -10.40 -6.94 5.59
CA ARG A 106 -10.97 -7.15 6.93
C ARG A 106 -10.10 -6.56 8.04
N PHE A 107 -8.78 -6.63 7.89
CA PHE A 107 -7.83 -6.20 8.91
C PHE A 107 -7.81 -4.67 9.07
N ILE A 108 -7.97 -3.92 7.98
CA ILE A 108 -7.99 -2.45 7.97
C ILE A 108 -9.09 -1.93 8.88
N VAL A 109 -10.32 -2.45 8.74
CA VAL A 109 -11.48 -2.04 9.54
C VAL A 109 -11.22 -2.25 11.04
N PHE A 110 -10.61 -3.39 11.39
CA PHE A 110 -10.22 -3.66 12.77
C PHE A 110 -9.15 -2.67 13.29
N GLY A 111 -8.14 -2.39 12.46
CA GLY A 111 -7.08 -1.43 12.78
C GLY A 111 -7.60 -0.01 12.98
N GLU A 112 -8.49 0.43 12.10
CA GLU A 112 -9.13 1.74 12.15
C GLU A 112 -9.96 1.91 13.43
N GLN A 113 -10.80 0.91 13.76
CA GLN A 113 -11.60 0.95 14.98
C GLN A 113 -10.73 1.05 16.25
N LYS A 114 -9.60 0.34 16.27
CA LYS A 114 -8.65 0.41 17.39
C LYS A 114 -7.99 1.78 17.50
N GLU A 115 -7.54 2.36 16.38
CA GLU A 115 -6.90 3.68 16.38
C GLU A 115 -7.89 4.79 16.72
N HIS A 116 -9.14 4.68 16.26
CA HIS A 116 -10.20 5.62 16.60
C HIS A 116 -10.45 5.70 18.12
N ILE A 117 -10.54 4.55 18.79
CA ILE A 117 -10.68 4.49 20.26
C ILE A 117 -9.45 5.09 20.95
N ALA A 118 -8.24 4.73 20.49
CA ALA A 118 -7.01 5.26 21.05
C ALA A 118 -6.91 6.78 20.89
N TRP A 119 -7.31 7.31 19.73
CA TRP A 119 -7.37 8.73 19.46
C TRP A 119 -8.35 9.46 20.40
N LEU A 120 -9.57 8.95 20.55
CA LEU A 120 -10.56 9.51 21.49
C LEU A 120 -10.03 9.56 22.93
N GLN A 121 -9.33 8.50 23.36
CA GLN A 121 -8.73 8.46 24.68
C GLN A 121 -7.64 9.54 24.85
N ARG A 122 -6.75 9.70 23.86
CA ARG A 122 -5.72 10.75 23.87
C ARG A 122 -6.33 12.16 23.90
N VAL A 123 -7.40 12.39 23.14
CA VAL A 123 -8.13 13.67 23.12
C VAL A 123 -8.74 13.96 24.50
N LYS A 124 -9.40 12.97 25.10
CA LYS A 124 -9.96 13.08 26.45
C LYS A 124 -8.88 13.43 27.47
N ASP A 125 -7.73 12.76 27.42
CA ASP A 125 -6.63 13.00 28.37
C ASP A 125 -6.03 14.39 28.19
N TYR A 126 -5.86 14.85 26.95
CA TYR A 126 -5.43 16.21 26.64
C TYR A 126 -6.38 17.28 27.21
N VAL A 127 -7.69 17.10 27.06
CA VAL A 127 -8.70 18.06 27.57
C VAL A 127 -8.74 18.08 29.11
N ASN A 128 -8.45 16.94 29.76
CA ASN A 128 -8.45 16.85 31.23
C ASN A 128 -7.14 17.27 31.89
N ALA A 129 -6.04 17.37 31.12
CA ALA A 129 -4.77 17.85 31.63
C ALA A 129 -4.88 19.32 32.05
N ARG A 130 -4.48 19.62 33.28
CA ARG A 130 -4.42 20.98 33.85
C ARG A 130 -2.98 21.38 34.09
#